data_AF-X0LI57-F1
#
_entry.id   AF-X0LI57-F1
#
_cell.length_a   1.000
_cell.length_b   1.000
_cell.length_c   1.000
_cell.angle_alpha   90.00
_cell.angle_beta   90.00
_cell.angle_gamma   90.00
#
_symmetry.space_group_name_H-M   'P 1'
#
loop_
_entity.id
_entity.type
_entity.pdbx_description
1 polymer ?
#
loop_
_entity_poly.entity_id
_entity_poly.type
_entity_poly.pdbx_seq_one_letter_code
_entity_poly.pdbx_strand_id
1 'polypeptide(L)'
;MSSMLRWLWDVAVRPILDTLDFSKLPMNDEWPRVWWIPTGELSSLPLHAAGHHTSSSTDSAIDRVVSSYSPSVRALLHARGHSGKARHSMTHQALLVSMKTTTGCSKLSFAKREVEKLERILPASMAKVKLEQPCSNDVLKGLNECSIFHFAGHGKTDLSDPSKSSLLTNDWEKNTLTVEHLINLILNKTSPWLAYLSACSTSRSHSPDLQDEAIHLVTTCQLAGFQHVIGSL
;
A
#
# COMPACT_ATOMS: atom_id res chain seq x y z
N MET A 1 -4.74 9.22 19.44
CA MET A 1 -4.61 7.91 18.78
C MET A 1 -4.91 6.74 19.73
N SER A 2 -4.24 6.59 20.90
CA SER A 2 -4.49 5.45 21.82
C SER A 2 -5.94 5.29 22.30
N SER A 3 -6.70 6.36 22.51
CA SER A 3 -8.12 6.29 22.87
C SER A 3 -9.00 5.79 21.72
N MET A 4 -8.75 6.25 20.50
CA MET A 4 -9.46 5.85 19.29
C MET A 4 -9.23 4.37 18.95
N LEU A 5 -7.98 3.88 19.03
CA LEU A 5 -7.68 2.47 18.76
C LEU A 5 -8.34 1.51 19.78
N ARG A 6 -8.43 1.93 21.04
CA ARG A 6 -9.16 1.18 22.08
C ARG A 6 -10.65 1.16 21.82
N TRP A 7 -11.23 2.32 21.52
CA TRP A 7 -12.65 2.41 21.15
C TRP A 7 -12.98 1.56 19.91
N LEU A 8 -12.15 1.63 18.87
CA LEU A 8 -12.32 0.86 17.64
C LEU A 8 -12.24 -0.65 17.88
N TRP A 9 -11.37 -1.05 18.80
CA TRP A 9 -11.25 -2.43 19.25
C TRP A 9 -12.53 -2.89 19.94
N ASP A 10 -12.98 -2.16 20.95
CA ASP A 10 -14.11 -2.57 21.79
C ASP A 10 -15.44 -2.56 21.02
N VAL A 11 -15.64 -1.60 20.12
CA VAL A 11 -16.92 -1.39 19.43
C VAL A 11 -17.03 -2.14 18.11
N ALA A 12 -15.93 -2.34 17.38
CA ALA A 12 -15.97 -2.90 16.04
C ALA A 12 -15.12 -4.17 15.90
N VAL A 13 -13.81 -4.07 16.12
CA VAL A 13 -12.89 -5.14 15.71
C VAL A 13 -13.03 -6.38 16.59
N ARG A 14 -13.02 -6.24 17.91
CA ARG A 14 -13.14 -7.38 18.82
C ARG A 14 -14.46 -8.13 18.63
N PRO A 15 -15.65 -7.49 18.60
CA PRO A 15 -16.90 -8.21 18.35
C PRO A 15 -16.89 -9.02 17.04
N ILE A 16 -16.28 -8.48 15.99
CA ILE A 16 -16.14 -9.19 14.70
C ILE A 16 -15.21 -10.40 14.87
N LEU A 17 -14.04 -10.24 15.49
CA LEU A 17 -13.10 -11.33 15.70
C LEU A 17 -13.68 -12.42 16.61
N ASP A 18 -14.39 -12.06 17.66
CA ASP A 18 -15.05 -13.00 18.57
C ASP A 18 -16.15 -13.79 17.83
N THR A 19 -16.89 -13.15 16.91
CA THR A 19 -17.89 -13.83 16.06
C THR A 19 -17.27 -14.78 15.04
N LEU A 20 -16.05 -14.49 14.58
CA LEU A 20 -15.29 -15.32 13.64
C LEU A 20 -14.45 -16.41 14.34
N ASP A 21 -14.60 -16.58 15.65
CA ASP A 21 -13.78 -17.46 16.50
C ASP A 21 -12.27 -17.15 16.46
N PHE A 22 -11.88 -15.91 16.13
CA PHE A 22 -10.51 -15.40 16.15
C PHE A 22 -10.18 -14.67 17.45
N SER A 23 -10.69 -15.18 18.58
CA SER A 23 -10.56 -14.56 19.90
C SER A 23 -9.24 -14.85 20.60
N LYS A 24 -8.48 -15.86 20.13
CA LYS A 24 -7.23 -16.33 20.74
C LYS A 24 -6.02 -15.95 19.91
N LEU A 25 -4.87 -15.88 20.58
CA LEU A 25 -3.58 -15.86 19.91
C LEU A 25 -3.43 -17.10 19.01
N PRO A 26 -2.95 -16.94 17.77
CA PRO A 26 -2.65 -18.08 16.92
C PRO A 26 -1.54 -18.92 17.57
N MET A 27 -1.80 -20.21 17.73
CA MET A 27 -0.88 -21.13 18.44
C MET A 27 0.30 -21.60 17.56
N ASN A 28 0.22 -21.39 16.24
CA ASN A 28 1.19 -21.80 15.23
C ASN A 28 1.43 -20.65 14.21
N ASP A 29 2.29 -20.88 13.22
CA ASP A 29 2.47 -19.96 12.06
C ASP A 29 1.24 -19.89 11.13
N GLU A 30 0.13 -20.54 11.49
CA GLU A 30 -1.15 -20.48 10.77
C GLU A 30 -2.01 -19.33 11.30
N TRP A 31 -1.84 -18.16 10.69
CA TRP A 31 -2.62 -16.98 11.06
C TRP A 31 -3.92 -16.87 10.26
N PRO A 32 -5.07 -16.67 10.93
CA PRO A 32 -6.30 -16.33 10.22
C PRO A 32 -6.17 -14.98 9.51
N ARG A 33 -6.81 -14.85 8.35
CA ARG A 33 -6.81 -13.61 7.55
C ARG A 33 -8.19 -12.99 7.50
N VAL A 34 -8.26 -11.69 7.78
CA VAL A 34 -9.47 -10.88 7.62
C VAL A 34 -9.27 -9.87 6.50
N TRP A 35 -10.28 -9.76 5.62
CA TRP A 35 -10.35 -8.73 4.60
C TRP A 35 -11.39 -7.69 5.01
N TRP A 36 -10.92 -6.52 5.41
CA TRP A 36 -11.75 -5.39 5.77
C TRP A 36 -12.22 -4.67 4.51
N ILE A 37 -13.54 -4.45 4.41
CA ILE A 37 -14.17 -3.65 3.36
C ILE A 37 -14.92 -2.52 4.07
N PRO A 38 -14.20 -1.53 4.63
CA PRO A 38 -14.82 -0.41 5.32
C PRO A 38 -15.53 0.51 4.33
N THR A 39 -16.47 1.32 4.83
CA THR A 39 -17.21 2.31 4.04
C THR A 39 -17.32 3.61 4.82
N GLY A 40 -17.36 4.73 4.09
CA GLY A 40 -17.40 6.07 4.70
C GLY A 40 -16.24 6.30 5.67
N GLU A 41 -16.51 7.01 6.76
CA GLU A 41 -15.54 7.37 7.81
C GLU A 41 -14.79 6.19 8.42
N LEU A 42 -15.34 4.96 8.38
CA LEU A 42 -14.63 3.80 8.90
C LEU A 42 -13.39 3.46 8.06
N SER A 43 -13.35 3.91 6.80
CA SER A 43 -12.24 3.65 5.89
C SER A 43 -10.98 4.32 6.41
N SER A 44 -11.04 5.56 6.88
CA SER A 44 -9.88 6.27 7.44
C SER A 44 -9.30 5.63 8.70
N LEU A 45 -10.03 4.73 9.36
CA LEU A 45 -9.63 4.18 10.64
C LEU A 45 -8.76 2.92 10.48
N PRO A 46 -7.66 2.81 11.23
CA PRO A 46 -6.74 1.69 11.12
C PRO A 46 -7.28 0.47 11.88
N LEU A 47 -8.29 -0.22 11.32
CA LEU A 47 -8.90 -1.43 11.90
C LEU A 47 -7.86 -2.49 12.28
N HIS A 48 -6.83 -2.62 11.45
CA HIS A 48 -5.69 -3.52 11.63
C HIS A 48 -4.81 -3.20 12.85
N ALA A 49 -4.89 -1.98 13.37
CA ALA A 49 -4.17 -1.52 14.55
C ALA A 49 -5.09 -1.32 15.76
N ALA A 50 -6.38 -1.65 15.66
CA ALA A 50 -7.29 -1.58 16.80
C ALA A 50 -6.80 -2.49 17.92
N GLY A 51 -6.73 -1.97 19.14
CA GLY A 51 -6.33 -2.78 20.29
C GLY A 51 -6.06 -1.99 21.56
N HIS A 52 -5.99 -2.72 22.66
CA HIS A 52 -5.50 -2.25 23.95
C HIS A 52 -3.98 -2.42 23.96
N HIS A 53 -3.26 -1.44 23.39
CA HIS A 53 -1.79 -1.43 23.29
C HIS A 53 -1.12 -1.08 24.63
N THR A 54 -1.33 -1.92 25.65
CA THR A 54 -0.60 -1.85 26.92
C THR A 54 0.46 -2.95 26.95
N SER A 55 1.51 -2.77 27.74
CA SER A 55 2.67 -3.68 27.77
C SER A 55 2.35 -5.13 28.10
N SER A 56 1.18 -5.40 28.69
CA SER A 56 0.74 -6.72 29.15
C SER A 56 -0.46 -7.27 28.36
N SER A 57 -0.98 -6.52 27.38
CA SER A 57 -2.18 -6.88 26.63
C SER A 57 -1.82 -7.44 25.26
N THR A 58 -2.55 -8.47 24.86
CA THR A 58 -2.57 -9.01 23.49
C THR A 58 -3.96 -8.84 22.84
N ASP A 59 -4.76 -7.95 23.42
CA ASP A 59 -6.08 -7.60 22.92
C ASP A 59 -5.93 -6.58 21.80
N SER A 60 -5.46 -7.07 20.65
CA SER A 60 -5.34 -6.27 19.44
C SER A 60 -5.59 -7.10 18.19
N ALA A 61 -5.90 -6.42 17.09
CA ALA A 61 -6.06 -7.05 15.79
C ALA A 61 -4.75 -7.67 15.30
N ILE A 62 -3.62 -6.98 15.52
CA ILE A 62 -2.30 -7.41 15.04
C ILE A 62 -1.79 -8.66 15.77
N ASP A 63 -2.27 -8.92 16.98
CA ASP A 63 -1.93 -10.14 17.73
C ASP A 63 -2.78 -11.35 17.33
N ARG A 64 -3.87 -11.15 16.56
CA ARG A 64 -4.88 -12.19 16.31
C ARG A 64 -5.05 -12.56 14.84
N VAL A 65 -4.95 -11.60 13.93
CA VAL A 65 -5.27 -11.81 12.50
C VAL A 65 -4.31 -11.07 11.58
N VAL A 66 -4.04 -11.66 10.42
CA VAL A 66 -3.49 -10.90 9.29
C VAL A 66 -4.60 -10.07 8.68
N SER A 67 -4.52 -8.76 8.88
CA SER A 67 -5.47 -7.80 8.30
C SER A 67 -5.10 -7.43 6.87
N SER A 68 -6.09 -7.34 5.99
CA SER A 68 -5.96 -6.83 4.62
C SER A 68 -7.18 -6.01 4.27
N TYR A 69 -7.07 -5.10 3.30
CA TYR A 69 -8.16 -4.21 2.91
C TYR A 69 -8.56 -4.46 1.47
N SER A 70 -9.82 -4.18 1.14
CA SER A 70 -10.30 -4.13 -0.23
C SER A 70 -11.40 -3.08 -0.36
N PRO A 71 -11.49 -2.34 -1.48
CA PRO A 71 -12.53 -1.31 -1.65
C PRO A 71 -13.91 -1.90 -1.91
N SER A 72 -13.99 -3.16 -2.36
CA SER A 72 -15.27 -3.83 -2.61
C SER A 72 -15.08 -5.34 -2.72
N VAL A 73 -16.17 -6.08 -2.54
CA VAL A 73 -16.19 -7.54 -2.77
C VAL A 73 -15.79 -7.86 -4.22
N ARG A 74 -16.21 -7.05 -5.19
CA ARG A 74 -15.84 -7.23 -6.61
C ARG A 74 -14.33 -7.09 -6.83
N ALA A 75 -13.69 -6.09 -6.23
CA ALA A 75 -12.25 -5.90 -6.32
C ALA A 75 -11.49 -7.07 -5.67
N LEU A 76 -11.95 -7.56 -4.52
CA LEU A 76 -11.38 -8.73 -3.86
C LEU A 76 -11.47 -9.99 -4.73
N LEU A 77 -12.65 -10.26 -5.32
CA LEU A 77 -12.85 -11.40 -6.21
C LEU A 77 -11.98 -11.29 -7.47
N HIS A 78 -11.88 -10.09 -8.04
CA HIS A 78 -11.02 -9.83 -9.20
C HIS A 78 -9.55 -10.12 -8.89
N ALA A 79 -9.03 -9.61 -7.77
CA ALA A 79 -7.65 -9.87 -7.34
C ALA A 79 -7.38 -11.37 -7.12
N ARG A 80 -8.34 -12.09 -6.52
CA ARG A 80 -8.24 -13.55 -6.30
C ARG A 80 -8.29 -14.36 -7.59
N GLY A 81 -9.10 -13.95 -8.56
CA GLY A 81 -9.20 -14.63 -9.86
C GLY A 81 -7.89 -14.59 -10.67
N HIS A 82 -7.05 -13.58 -10.43
CA HIS A 82 -5.75 -13.41 -11.12
C HIS A 82 -4.57 -14.09 -10.40
N SER A 83 -4.73 -14.44 -9.12
CA SER A 83 -3.67 -15.08 -8.31
C SER A 83 -3.22 -16.43 -8.87
N GLY A 84 -4.12 -17.17 -9.53
CA GLY A 84 -3.81 -18.45 -10.17
C GLY A 84 -3.01 -18.33 -11.46
N LYS A 85 -3.13 -17.21 -12.19
CA LYS A 85 -2.44 -16.97 -13.47
C LYS A 85 -1.03 -16.39 -13.29
N ALA A 86 -0.81 -15.65 -12.21
CA ALA A 86 0.46 -14.99 -11.91
C ALA A 86 1.63 -15.95 -11.64
N ARG A 87 1.35 -17.17 -11.14
CA ARG A 87 2.39 -18.18 -10.87
C ARG A 87 3.15 -18.64 -12.13
N HIS A 88 2.59 -18.46 -13.32
CA HIS A 88 3.15 -18.97 -14.57
C HIS A 88 3.73 -17.91 -15.52
N SER A 89 3.53 -16.62 -15.23
CA SER A 89 3.98 -15.51 -16.10
C SER A 89 4.63 -14.39 -15.30
N MET A 90 5.42 -14.71 -14.27
CA MET A 90 6.19 -13.69 -13.59
C MET A 90 7.36 -13.29 -14.47
N THR A 91 7.30 -12.09 -15.06
CA THR A 91 8.52 -11.36 -15.34
C THR A 91 9.27 -11.22 -14.01
N HIS A 92 10.48 -11.75 -13.95
CA HIS A 92 11.27 -11.79 -12.72
C HIS A 92 11.96 -10.45 -12.47
N GLN A 93 11.26 -9.31 -12.61
CA GLN A 93 11.86 -8.00 -12.43
C GLN A 93 11.20 -7.22 -11.29
N ALA A 94 12.04 -6.69 -10.39
CA ALA A 94 11.65 -5.69 -9.40
C ALA A 94 12.14 -4.31 -9.84
N LEU A 95 11.21 -3.36 -9.95
CA LEU A 95 11.49 -1.94 -10.13
C LEU A 95 11.58 -1.28 -8.75
N LEU A 96 12.75 -0.77 -8.41
CA LEU A 96 13.06 -0.16 -7.11
C LEU A 96 13.38 1.31 -7.31
N VAL A 97 12.49 2.20 -6.86
CA VAL A 97 12.61 3.64 -7.01
C VAL A 97 12.96 4.27 -5.67
N SER A 98 13.95 5.15 -5.66
CA SER A 98 14.27 5.97 -4.48
C SER A 98 14.34 7.47 -4.82
N MET A 99 13.61 8.26 -4.05
CA MET A 99 13.57 9.72 -4.12
C MET A 99 14.15 10.31 -2.83
N LYS A 100 15.42 10.71 -2.85
CA LYS A 100 16.09 11.33 -1.69
C LYS A 100 15.74 12.80 -1.54
N THR A 101 15.68 13.51 -2.66
CA THR A 101 15.33 14.93 -2.71
C THR A 101 14.24 15.13 -3.74
N THR A 102 13.19 15.84 -3.34
CA THR A 102 12.05 16.19 -4.19
C THR A 102 11.82 17.68 -4.01
N THR A 103 11.74 18.44 -5.12
CA THR A 103 11.49 19.90 -5.07
C THR A 103 10.24 20.20 -4.25
N GLY A 104 10.32 21.17 -3.34
CA GLY A 104 9.20 21.56 -2.48
C GLY A 104 8.93 20.65 -1.27
N CYS A 105 9.66 19.54 -1.12
CA CYS A 105 9.46 18.58 -0.03
C CYS A 105 10.70 18.46 0.88
N SER A 106 10.50 17.86 2.07
CA SER A 106 11.59 17.53 2.97
C SER A 106 12.47 16.40 2.41
N LYS A 107 13.74 16.36 2.83
CA LYS A 107 14.70 15.35 2.37
C LYS A 107 14.44 13.99 3.01
N LEU A 108 14.33 12.93 2.21
CA LEU A 108 14.20 11.55 2.66
C LEU A 108 15.55 10.84 2.61
N SER A 109 16.43 11.15 3.57
CA SER A 109 17.82 10.66 3.59
C SER A 109 17.97 9.13 3.60
N PHE A 110 16.92 8.40 3.98
CA PHE A 110 16.93 6.95 4.08
C PHE A 110 16.30 6.22 2.88
N ALA A 111 15.67 6.92 1.92
CA ALA A 111 15.00 6.30 0.78
C ALA A 111 15.94 5.41 -0.05
N LYS A 112 17.18 5.89 -0.31
CA LYS A 112 18.21 5.09 -0.99
C LYS A 112 18.59 3.84 -0.19
N ARG A 113 18.79 4.00 1.12
CA ARG A 113 19.18 2.90 2.02
C ARG A 113 18.09 1.84 2.14
N GLU A 114 16.82 2.25 2.05
CA GLU A 114 15.68 1.33 1.98
C GLU A 114 15.77 0.43 0.75
N VAL A 115 15.93 1.04 -0.44
CA VAL A 115 16.09 0.30 -1.70
C VAL A 115 17.32 -0.61 -1.70
N GLU A 116 18.46 -0.16 -1.17
CA GLU A 116 19.68 -0.98 -1.03
C GLU A 116 19.46 -2.22 -0.16
N LYS A 117 18.62 -2.14 0.89
CA LYS A 117 18.32 -3.31 1.73
C LYS A 117 17.49 -4.35 0.99
N LEU A 118 16.62 -3.94 0.07
CA LEU A 118 15.78 -4.86 -0.70
C LEU A 118 16.61 -5.79 -1.59
N GLU A 119 17.81 -5.38 -1.98
CA GLU A 119 18.70 -6.24 -2.75
C GLU A 119 19.01 -7.57 -2.06
N ARG A 120 19.10 -7.54 -0.73
CA ARG A 120 19.40 -8.71 0.11
C ARG A 120 18.17 -9.55 0.42
N ILE A 121 16.98 -8.96 0.35
CA ILE A 121 15.70 -9.61 0.67
C ILE A 121 15.12 -10.28 -0.58
N LEU A 122 15.24 -9.63 -1.73
CA LEU A 122 14.69 -10.13 -2.98
C LEU A 122 15.55 -11.27 -3.56
N PRO A 123 14.93 -12.34 -4.11
CA PRO A 123 15.64 -13.48 -4.67
C PRO A 123 16.73 -13.09 -5.67
N ALA A 124 17.84 -13.83 -5.69
CA ALA A 124 18.93 -13.59 -6.64
C ALA A 124 18.51 -13.83 -8.10
N SER A 125 17.52 -14.69 -8.33
CA SER A 125 16.94 -14.97 -9.66
C SER A 125 16.07 -13.84 -10.21
N MET A 126 15.75 -12.82 -9.39
CA MET A 126 14.96 -11.67 -9.80
C MET A 126 15.88 -10.53 -10.25
N ALA A 127 15.72 -10.08 -11.49
CA ALA A 127 16.32 -8.87 -12.02
C ALA A 127 15.85 -7.66 -11.19
N LYS A 128 16.77 -6.74 -10.88
CA LYS A 128 16.51 -5.57 -10.02
C LYS A 128 16.87 -4.32 -10.80
N VAL A 129 15.86 -3.54 -11.19
CA VAL A 129 16.06 -2.24 -11.84
C VAL A 129 15.96 -1.17 -10.78
N LYS A 130 17.10 -0.53 -10.48
CA LYS A 130 17.19 0.53 -9.48
C LYS A 130 17.18 1.88 -10.17
N LEU A 131 16.24 2.74 -9.80
CA LEU A 131 16.15 4.12 -10.28
C LEU A 131 16.35 5.07 -9.09
N GLU A 132 17.43 5.82 -9.12
CA GLU A 132 17.72 6.88 -8.16
C GLU A 132 17.31 8.23 -8.75
N GLN A 133 16.39 8.93 -8.08
CA GLN A 133 15.88 10.23 -8.52
C GLN A 133 15.31 10.25 -9.96
N PRO A 134 14.51 9.26 -10.39
CA PRO A 134 14.02 9.18 -11.77
C PRO A 134 13.05 10.30 -12.12
N CYS A 135 12.87 10.53 -13.43
CA CYS A 135 11.69 11.23 -13.94
C CYS A 135 10.48 10.27 -14.07
N SER A 136 9.28 10.82 -14.21
CA SER A 136 8.03 10.06 -14.36
C SER A 136 8.08 9.04 -15.49
N ASN A 137 8.70 9.40 -16.62
CA ASN A 137 8.81 8.52 -17.79
C ASN A 137 9.74 7.32 -17.55
N ASP A 138 10.77 7.46 -16.72
CA ASP A 138 11.66 6.34 -16.37
C ASP A 138 10.89 5.30 -15.54
N VAL A 139 10.07 5.77 -14.60
CA VAL A 139 9.22 4.90 -13.77
C VAL A 139 8.18 4.18 -14.64
N LEU A 140 7.46 4.91 -15.50
CA LEU A 140 6.47 4.32 -16.40
C LEU A 140 7.07 3.27 -17.34
N LYS A 141 8.29 3.50 -17.85
CA LYS A 141 8.99 2.48 -18.66
C LYS A 141 9.26 1.21 -17.86
N GLY A 142 9.77 1.34 -16.63
CA GLY A 142 10.07 0.19 -15.77
C GLY A 142 8.82 -0.59 -15.33
N LEU A 143 7.68 0.09 -15.18
CA LEU A 143 6.44 -0.54 -14.74
C LEU A 143 5.89 -1.57 -15.75
N ASN A 144 6.18 -1.42 -17.04
CA ASN A 144 5.72 -2.35 -18.09
C ASN A 144 6.21 -3.78 -17.90
N GLU A 145 7.39 -3.96 -17.31
CA GLU A 145 8.06 -5.26 -17.22
C GLU A 145 8.16 -5.77 -15.78
N CYS A 146 7.78 -4.98 -14.78
CA CYS A 146 7.96 -5.34 -13.39
C CYS A 146 6.84 -6.25 -12.85
N SER A 147 7.21 -7.20 -11.98
CA SER A 147 6.27 -7.91 -11.11
C SER A 147 6.22 -7.29 -9.72
N ILE A 148 7.30 -6.65 -9.29
CA ILE A 148 7.39 -5.91 -8.03
C ILE A 148 7.71 -4.46 -8.34
N PHE A 149 6.91 -3.55 -7.82
CA PHE A 149 7.18 -2.13 -7.81
C PHE A 149 7.37 -1.67 -6.37
N HIS A 150 8.53 -1.10 -6.07
CA HIS A 150 8.80 -0.47 -4.78
C HIS A 150 9.14 1.00 -5.01
N PHE A 151 8.42 1.89 -4.34
CA PHE A 151 8.64 3.33 -4.41
C PHE A 151 8.90 3.88 -3.00
N ALA A 152 10.11 4.40 -2.79
CA ALA A 152 10.49 5.12 -1.58
C ALA A 152 10.63 6.62 -1.89
N GLY A 153 9.66 7.43 -1.47
CA GLY A 153 9.59 8.84 -1.87
C GLY A 153 8.43 9.61 -1.25
N HIS A 154 8.08 10.76 -1.84
CA HIS A 154 6.87 11.49 -1.45
C HIS A 154 5.71 11.13 -2.37
N GLY A 155 4.51 11.07 -1.80
CA GLY A 155 3.25 11.03 -2.52
C GLY A 155 2.48 12.33 -2.30
N LYS A 156 1.67 12.72 -3.28
CA LYS A 156 0.73 13.83 -3.15
C LYS A 156 -0.67 13.33 -3.45
N THR A 157 -1.55 13.47 -2.49
CA THR A 157 -2.97 13.14 -2.63
C THR A 157 -3.73 14.31 -3.25
N ASP A 158 -4.60 14.03 -4.21
CA ASP A 158 -5.62 14.97 -4.66
C ASP A 158 -6.95 14.57 -4.05
N LEU A 159 -7.46 15.43 -3.17
CA LEU A 159 -8.66 15.17 -2.39
C LEU A 159 -9.96 15.35 -3.21
N SER A 160 -9.89 16.09 -4.31
CA SER A 160 -11.04 16.32 -5.19
C SER A 160 -11.22 15.19 -6.20
N ASP A 161 -10.09 14.60 -6.61
CA ASP A 161 -10.04 13.56 -7.62
C ASP A 161 -8.91 12.57 -7.29
N PRO A 162 -9.22 11.45 -6.60
CA PRO A 162 -8.23 10.48 -6.20
C PRO A 162 -7.36 9.94 -7.35
N SER A 163 -7.86 9.95 -8.59
CA SER A 163 -7.12 9.52 -9.78
C SER A 163 -5.94 10.44 -10.13
N LYS A 164 -5.97 11.69 -9.65
CA LYS A 164 -4.88 12.68 -9.78
C LYS A 164 -3.87 12.63 -8.65
N SER A 165 -4.10 11.79 -7.64
CA SER A 165 -3.06 11.49 -6.64
C SER A 165 -1.81 10.96 -7.34
N SER A 166 -0.63 11.22 -6.79
CA SER A 166 0.62 11.07 -7.52
C SER A 166 1.81 10.68 -6.66
N LEU A 167 2.78 10.04 -7.31
CA LEU A 167 4.10 9.77 -6.76
C LEU A 167 5.06 10.86 -7.27
N LEU A 168 5.78 11.52 -6.36
CA LEU A 168 6.59 12.68 -6.72
C LEU A 168 8.00 12.25 -7.16
N THR A 169 8.18 12.20 -8.47
CA THR A 169 9.45 11.98 -9.20
C THR A 169 10.22 13.30 -9.37
N ASN A 170 11.40 13.26 -10.00
CA ASN A 170 12.27 14.43 -10.14
C ASN A 170 11.64 15.56 -10.98
N ASP A 171 10.75 15.25 -11.91
CA ASP A 171 10.06 16.17 -12.81
C ASP A 171 8.59 16.40 -12.42
N TRP A 172 8.20 16.10 -11.17
CA TRP A 172 6.80 16.08 -10.74
C TRP A 172 6.02 17.38 -10.97
N GLU A 173 6.69 18.55 -10.95
CA GLU A 173 6.08 19.86 -11.20
C GLU A 173 5.67 20.07 -12.67
N LYS A 174 6.34 19.38 -13.60
CA LYS A 174 6.09 19.49 -15.06
C LYS A 174 5.38 18.28 -15.62
N ASN A 175 5.63 17.10 -15.06
CA ASN A 175 5.14 15.82 -15.54
C ASN A 175 4.85 14.92 -14.34
N THR A 176 3.64 15.05 -13.79
CA THR A 176 3.24 14.35 -12.57
C THR A 176 2.94 12.88 -12.86
N LEU A 177 3.58 11.96 -12.12
CA LEU A 177 3.24 10.54 -12.15
C LEU A 177 1.95 10.29 -11.35
N THR A 178 0.81 10.52 -12.00
CA THR A 178 -0.51 10.30 -11.41
C THR A 178 -0.87 8.82 -11.37
N VAL A 179 -1.81 8.52 -10.49
CA VAL A 179 -2.48 7.23 -10.38
C VAL A 179 -3.19 6.85 -11.67
N GLU A 180 -3.82 7.79 -12.37
CA GLU A 180 -4.40 7.55 -13.70
C GLU A 180 -3.37 7.01 -14.70
N HIS A 181 -2.15 7.56 -14.72
CA HIS A 181 -1.08 7.02 -15.56
C HIS A 181 -0.74 5.57 -15.20
N LEU A 182 -0.72 5.21 -13.91
CA LEU A 182 -0.47 3.85 -13.44
C LEU A 182 -1.59 2.89 -13.90
N ILE A 183 -2.85 3.29 -13.77
CA ILE A 183 -4.01 2.50 -14.21
C ILE A 183 -3.94 2.23 -15.72
N ASN A 184 -3.77 3.28 -16.52
CA ASN A 184 -3.76 3.18 -17.98
C ASN A 184 -2.63 2.29 -18.51
N LEU A 185 -1.49 2.28 -17.82
CA LEU A 185 -0.34 1.47 -18.22
C LEU A 185 -0.55 -0.02 -17.90
N ILE A 186 -1.02 -0.34 -16.69
CA ILE A 186 -1.02 -1.71 -16.16
C ILE A 186 -2.23 -2.52 -16.66
N LEU A 187 -3.39 -1.88 -16.86
CA LEU A 187 -4.59 -2.54 -17.41
C LEU A 187 -4.37 -3.18 -18.77
N ASN A 188 -3.29 -2.82 -19.48
CA ASN A 188 -3.09 -3.18 -20.87
C ASN A 188 -2.16 -4.38 -21.12
N LYS A 189 -1.30 -4.82 -20.19
CA LYS A 189 -0.24 -5.79 -20.57
C LYS A 189 0.17 -6.87 -19.57
N THR A 190 0.04 -6.71 -18.25
CA THR A 190 0.43 -7.73 -17.25
C THR A 190 -0.27 -7.46 -15.91
N SER A 191 -0.49 -8.50 -15.09
CA SER A 191 -0.99 -8.36 -13.71
C SER A 191 0.18 -8.38 -12.73
N PRO A 192 0.81 -7.23 -12.39
CA PRO A 192 1.95 -7.19 -11.48
C PRO A 192 1.56 -7.72 -10.09
N TRP A 193 2.53 -8.27 -9.39
CA TRP A 193 2.29 -9.01 -8.16
C TRP A 193 2.19 -8.08 -6.94
N LEU A 194 3.17 -7.19 -6.76
CA LEU A 194 3.26 -6.34 -5.56
C LEU A 194 3.64 -4.91 -5.90
N ALA A 195 2.87 -3.95 -5.38
CA ALA A 195 3.29 -2.58 -5.20
C ALA A 195 3.56 -2.30 -3.72
N TYR A 196 4.74 -1.80 -3.39
CA TYR A 196 5.10 -1.34 -2.06
C TYR A 196 5.39 0.16 -2.12
N LEU A 197 4.52 0.95 -1.50
CA LEU A 197 4.58 2.41 -1.52
C LEU A 197 5.08 2.88 -0.16
N SER A 198 6.39 3.01 -0.01
CA SER A 198 7.05 3.71 1.09
C SER A 198 6.97 5.22 0.83
N ALA A 199 5.74 5.70 0.69
CA ALA A 199 5.44 7.08 0.33
C ALA A 199 4.62 7.74 1.42
N CYS A 200 5.12 8.88 1.92
CA CYS A 200 4.31 9.74 2.76
C CYS A 200 3.32 10.50 1.89
N SER A 201 2.03 10.47 2.23
CA SER A 201 1.04 11.39 1.65
C SER A 201 1.26 12.78 2.28
N THR A 202 1.82 13.73 1.53
CA THR A 202 2.02 15.09 2.02
C THR A 202 0.78 15.94 1.74
N SER A 203 -0.26 15.83 2.58
CA SER A 203 -1.40 16.76 2.58
C SER A 203 -1.10 17.94 3.51
N ARG A 204 -0.49 19.02 2.97
CA ARG A 204 -0.49 20.33 3.64
C ARG A 204 -1.84 21.02 3.41
N SER A 205 -2.91 20.54 4.04
CA SER A 205 -4.12 21.36 4.24
C SER A 205 -4.89 20.94 5.48
N HIS A 206 -5.01 21.86 6.43
CA HIS A 206 -5.83 21.79 7.64
C HIS A 206 -7.34 21.84 7.30
N SER A 207 -7.85 20.84 6.60
CA SER A 207 -9.30 20.70 6.35
C SER A 207 -9.81 19.48 7.12
N PRO A 208 -10.72 19.66 8.10
CA PRO A 208 -11.24 18.56 8.93
C PRO A 208 -12.09 17.51 8.19
N ASP A 209 -12.37 17.70 6.89
CA ASP A 209 -13.41 16.95 6.17
C ASP A 209 -12.96 15.70 5.40
N LEU A 210 -11.66 15.35 5.29
CA LEU A 210 -11.24 14.36 4.28
C LEU A 210 -10.14 13.42 4.79
N GLN A 211 -10.55 12.25 5.30
CA GLN A 211 -9.70 11.32 6.07
C GLN A 211 -9.29 10.03 5.30
N ASP A 212 -9.58 9.90 4.00
CA ASP A 212 -9.41 8.65 3.22
C ASP A 212 -8.04 8.49 2.51
N GLU A 213 -7.03 9.26 2.92
CA GLU A 213 -5.89 9.65 2.08
C GLU A 213 -4.94 8.50 1.66
N ALA A 214 -4.61 7.59 2.57
CA ALA A 214 -3.72 6.46 2.30
C ALA A 214 -4.39 5.29 1.57
N ILE A 215 -5.69 5.14 1.82
CA ILE A 215 -6.50 4.10 1.19
C ILE A 215 -6.64 4.40 -0.28
N HIS A 216 -6.77 5.65 -0.69
CA HIS A 216 -6.94 5.99 -2.09
C HIS A 216 -5.75 5.60 -2.97
N LEU A 217 -4.51 5.90 -2.59
CA LEU A 217 -3.34 5.54 -3.41
C LEU A 217 -3.15 4.02 -3.47
N VAL A 218 -3.26 3.34 -2.32
CA VAL A 218 -3.13 1.87 -2.21
C VAL A 218 -4.24 1.14 -2.98
N THR A 219 -5.49 1.57 -2.77
CA THR A 219 -6.67 1.05 -3.48
C THR A 219 -6.52 1.27 -4.98
N THR A 220 -5.98 2.41 -5.41
CA THR A 220 -5.91 2.66 -6.84
C THR A 220 -4.79 1.89 -7.53
N CYS A 221 -3.67 1.60 -6.85
CA CYS A 221 -2.73 0.59 -7.35
C CYS A 221 -3.38 -0.80 -7.47
N GLN A 222 -4.30 -1.15 -6.57
CA GLN A 222 -5.07 -2.40 -6.69
C GLN A 222 -6.00 -2.36 -7.92
N LEU A 223 -6.68 -1.24 -8.16
CA LEU A 223 -7.50 -1.02 -9.36
C LEU A 223 -6.66 -0.99 -10.65
N ALA A 224 -5.42 -0.51 -10.57
CA ALA A 224 -4.48 -0.53 -11.68
C ALA A 224 -4.07 -1.96 -12.05
N GLY A 225 -4.25 -2.95 -11.16
CA GLY A 225 -4.04 -4.37 -11.46
C GLY A 225 -2.95 -5.05 -10.62
N PHE A 226 -2.34 -4.35 -9.66
CA PHE A 226 -1.49 -4.99 -8.67
C PHE A 226 -2.33 -5.94 -7.78
N GLN A 227 -1.87 -7.18 -7.65
CA GLN A 227 -2.56 -8.17 -6.82
C GLN A 227 -2.44 -7.85 -5.32
N HIS A 228 -1.27 -7.33 -4.93
CA HIS A 228 -0.98 -6.90 -3.57
C HIS A 228 -0.46 -5.47 -3.60
N VAL A 229 -0.94 -4.67 -2.66
CA VAL A 229 -0.44 -3.31 -2.45
C VAL A 229 -0.23 -3.10 -0.96
N ILE A 230 0.94 -2.59 -0.61
CA ILE A 230 1.30 -2.20 0.75
C ILE A 230 1.60 -0.71 0.75
N GLY A 231 1.01 0.01 1.69
CA GLY A 231 1.29 1.42 1.96
C GLY A 231 1.01 1.73 3.42
N SER A 232 1.42 2.93 3.85
CA SER A 232 1.15 3.44 5.20
C SER A 232 -0.18 4.18 5.25
N LEU A 233 -0.97 3.94 6.30
CA LEU A 233 -2.15 4.71 6.70
C LEU A 233 -1.77 5.99 7.43
#